data_AF-A0A2E5MMT7-F1
#
_entry.id   AF-A0A2E5MMT7-F1
#
_cell.length_a   1.000
_cell.length_b   1.000
_cell.length_c   1.000
_cell.angle_alpha   90.00
_cell.angle_beta   90.00
_cell.angle_gamma   90.00
#
_symmetry.space_group_name_H-M   'P 1'
#
loop_
_entity.id
_entity.type
_entity.pdbx_description
1 polymer ?
#
loop_
_entity_poly.entity_id
_entity_poly.type
_entity_poly.pdbx_seq_one_letter_code
_entity_poly.pdbx_strand_id
1 'polypeptide(L)'
;MSHSNRSLPLRGRLLFAFIAANLLWGTPAHGHGGGSDEESGSVHAVLDPLPPELSSLRVQLRKTLAPQLLVANPTSKPLTIEDEAGRPFLRIGPGNTEGDLGTAAFHRTNTIMAPGAISADASGTPRWSVVEATPNWGWFDLRLRTDAIDIPHQVVDKGEHAFVGQWSVPVRLGDTESVISGRFEYQPTASGIVQAKVSDVGALKGQALVRAMPGSSRPGLFLSYRGESPLTLMGEQDEPFLRFSQDGVEANRHSSTWARVAPAGTPSFVDSGDNTEAKWAQVSGGPSYGWIEPRAAYAGKVENPAKSGIVKRWQIPILIGDSSSHIQGVSEWFPIEPVAGE
;
A
#
# COMPACT_ATOMS: atom_id res chain seq x y z
N MET A 1 -5.60 -89.21 16.32
CA MET A 1 -6.40 -89.15 15.08
C MET A 1 -7.45 -88.05 15.23
N SER A 2 -7.87 -87.42 14.12
CA SER A 2 -9.05 -86.53 13.88
C SER A 2 -9.72 -85.76 15.04
N HIS A 3 -9.96 -84.44 14.96
CA HIS A 3 -10.96 -83.74 14.10
C HIS A 3 -12.39 -84.33 14.27
N SER A 4 -13.52 -83.59 14.33
CA SER A 4 -13.90 -82.17 14.07
C SER A 4 -15.40 -81.99 14.48
N ASN A 5 -16.07 -80.83 14.64
CA ASN A 5 -15.77 -79.38 14.61
C ASN A 5 -17.02 -78.56 15.14
N ARG A 6 -16.96 -77.21 15.15
CA ARG A 6 -18.11 -76.22 15.24
C ARG A 6 -18.81 -76.05 16.62
N SER A 7 -19.46 -74.91 16.94
CA SER A 7 -19.84 -73.71 16.13
C SER A 7 -19.69 -72.34 16.82
N LEU A 8 -19.49 -71.31 15.97
CA LEU A 8 -19.53 -69.83 16.16
C LEU A 8 -20.79 -69.28 16.86
N PRO A 9 -20.78 -68.06 17.47
CA PRO A 9 -20.67 -66.75 16.78
C PRO A 9 -19.90 -65.62 17.53
N LEU A 10 -19.83 -64.34 17.08
CA LEU A 10 -19.51 -63.71 15.77
C LEU A 10 -19.46 -62.17 15.96
N ARG A 11 -18.62 -61.45 15.19
CA ARG A 11 -18.40 -59.96 15.20
C ARG A 11 -17.52 -59.45 16.37
N GLY A 12 -16.68 -58.43 16.20
CA GLY A 12 -16.38 -57.60 15.01
C GLY A 12 -14.91 -57.11 14.99
N ARG A 13 -14.43 -56.70 13.81
CA ARG A 13 -13.06 -56.20 13.59
C ARG A 13 -12.97 -54.69 13.83
N LEU A 14 -11.81 -54.22 14.28
CA LEU A 14 -11.08 -53.15 13.61
C LEU A 14 -9.58 -53.23 13.96
N LEU A 15 -8.71 -52.89 13.01
CA LEU A 15 -7.26 -52.87 13.20
C LEU A 15 -6.81 -51.46 13.60
N PHE A 16 -5.81 -51.38 14.46
CA PHE A 16 -4.86 -50.26 14.46
C PHE A 16 -3.43 -50.82 14.43
N ALA A 17 -2.61 -50.23 13.57
CA ALA A 17 -1.19 -50.54 13.39
C ALA A 17 -0.50 -49.31 12.77
N PHE A 18 0.84 -49.29 12.82
CA PHE A 18 1.74 -48.24 12.30
C PHE A 18 1.75 -46.91 13.09
N ILE A 19 2.92 -46.29 13.34
CA ILE A 19 4.28 -46.86 13.45
C ILE A 19 5.15 -46.01 14.40
N ALA A 20 6.41 -46.41 14.59
CA ALA A 20 7.42 -45.85 15.49
C ALA A 20 7.52 -44.30 15.54
N ALA A 21 7.81 -43.80 16.73
CA ALA A 21 8.17 -42.40 16.96
C ALA A 21 9.50 -42.04 16.29
N ASN A 22 9.56 -40.85 15.71
CA ASN A 22 10.80 -40.14 15.42
C ASN A 22 10.72 -38.76 16.08
N LEU A 23 11.51 -38.53 17.13
CA LEU A 23 11.73 -37.17 17.62
C LEU A 23 12.67 -36.47 16.63
N LEU A 24 12.09 -35.76 15.67
CA LEU A 24 12.81 -34.69 15.00
C LEU A 24 12.97 -33.56 16.02
N TRP A 25 14.22 -33.34 16.47
CA TRP A 25 14.59 -32.06 17.06
C TRP A 25 14.47 -30.99 15.98
N GLY A 26 13.30 -30.38 15.88
CA GLY A 26 13.15 -29.10 15.21
C GLY A 26 14.04 -28.10 15.93
N THR A 27 15.19 -27.77 15.34
CA THR A 27 15.88 -26.54 15.69
C THR A 27 14.88 -25.39 15.52
N PRO A 28 14.87 -24.38 16.41
CA PRO A 28 14.07 -23.19 16.19
C PRO A 28 14.60 -22.53 14.92
N ALA A 29 13.87 -22.71 13.82
CA ALA A 29 14.10 -21.98 12.59
C ALA A 29 13.89 -20.50 12.92
N HIS A 30 15.00 -19.78 13.09
CA HIS A 30 14.97 -18.34 13.26
C HIS A 30 14.57 -17.73 11.91
N GLY A 31 13.27 -17.71 11.64
CA GLY A 31 12.71 -16.77 10.68
C GLY A 31 13.17 -15.40 11.13
N HIS A 32 13.91 -14.71 10.25
CA HIS A 32 14.49 -13.41 10.59
C HIS A 32 13.36 -12.47 10.99
N GLY A 33 13.32 -12.10 12.27
CA GLY A 33 12.32 -11.18 12.78
C GLY A 33 12.57 -9.81 12.20
N GLY A 34 11.63 -9.32 11.38
CA GLY A 34 11.42 -7.88 11.26
C GLY A 34 10.96 -7.40 12.63
N GLY A 35 11.89 -6.85 13.42
CA GLY A 35 11.53 -6.17 14.66
C GLY A 35 10.78 -4.87 14.36
N SER A 36 9.82 -4.55 15.22
CA SER A 36 9.28 -3.22 15.63
C SER A 36 9.23 -2.00 14.68
N ASP A 37 10.19 -1.84 13.80
CA ASP A 37 10.58 -0.54 13.26
C ASP A 37 9.76 -0.18 12.02
N GLU A 38 9.29 -1.16 11.24
CA GLU A 38 8.32 -0.94 10.14
C GLU A 38 6.99 -0.35 10.64
N GLU A 39 6.56 -0.70 11.86
CA GLU A 39 5.36 -0.15 12.49
C GLU A 39 5.57 1.31 12.93
N SER A 40 6.82 1.72 13.14
CA SER A 40 7.20 3.07 13.56
C SER A 40 7.58 3.99 12.39
N GLY A 41 8.17 3.47 11.32
CA GLY A 41 8.52 4.23 10.12
C GLY A 41 9.24 3.47 9.02
N SER A 42 9.68 4.21 8.00
CA SER A 42 10.44 3.65 6.86
C SER A 42 11.48 4.65 6.36
N VAL A 43 12.62 4.15 5.90
CA VAL A 43 13.68 4.98 5.31
C VAL A 43 13.58 4.96 3.78
N HIS A 44 13.89 6.10 3.16
CA HIS A 44 13.81 6.29 1.72
C HIS A 44 15.09 6.96 1.19
N ALA A 45 15.65 6.41 0.11
CA ALA A 45 16.65 7.12 -0.68
C ALA A 45 15.99 8.27 -1.47
N VAL A 46 16.63 9.44 -1.45
CA VAL A 46 16.25 10.66 -2.17
C VAL A 46 17.47 11.15 -2.96
N LEU A 47 17.28 11.43 -4.25
CA LEU A 47 18.29 11.97 -5.16
C LEU A 47 18.46 13.48 -4.93
N ASP A 48 19.69 13.93 -4.67
CA ASP A 48 20.02 15.35 -4.59
C ASP A 48 20.22 15.94 -6.01
N PRO A 49 20.21 17.28 -6.19
CA PRO A 49 20.46 17.90 -7.48
C PRO A 49 21.82 17.49 -8.07
N LEU A 50 21.84 17.14 -9.36
CA LEU A 50 23.08 16.75 -10.05
C LEU A 50 24.10 17.91 -10.05
N PRO A 51 25.40 17.62 -9.87
CA PRO A 51 26.43 18.63 -9.96
C PRO A 51 26.56 19.17 -11.41
N PRO A 52 27.11 20.39 -11.61
CA PRO A 52 27.04 21.08 -12.90
C PRO A 52 27.61 20.31 -14.09
N GLU A 53 28.68 19.55 -13.90
CA GLU A 53 29.31 18.70 -14.91
C GLU A 53 28.45 17.50 -15.34
N LEU A 54 27.48 17.09 -14.52
CA LEU A 54 26.49 16.04 -14.84
C LEU A 54 25.14 16.61 -15.32
N SER A 55 24.97 17.94 -15.38
CA SER A 55 23.70 18.61 -15.72
C SER A 55 23.13 18.27 -17.10
N SER A 56 23.93 17.71 -18.00
CA SER A 56 23.49 17.24 -19.32
C SER A 56 22.87 15.83 -19.30
N LEU A 57 23.00 15.09 -18.20
CA LEU A 57 22.41 13.77 -18.01
C LEU A 57 20.95 13.88 -17.55
N ARG A 58 20.19 12.81 -17.74
CA ARG A 58 18.87 12.63 -17.11
C ARG A 58 18.97 11.48 -16.12
N VAL A 59 19.08 11.81 -14.83
CA VAL A 59 19.10 10.84 -13.72
C VAL A 59 17.75 10.89 -13.02
N GLN A 60 17.20 9.72 -12.68
CA GLN A 60 15.99 9.56 -11.87
C GLN A 60 16.20 8.47 -10.83
N LEU A 61 15.63 8.66 -9.64
CA LEU A 61 15.51 7.62 -8.62
C LEU A 61 14.05 7.20 -8.52
N ARG A 62 13.75 5.95 -8.91
CA ARG A 62 12.39 5.40 -8.86
C ARG A 62 12.20 4.57 -7.60
N LYS A 63 11.08 4.82 -6.91
CA LYS A 63 10.58 3.97 -5.83
C LYS A 63 9.93 2.73 -6.45
N THR A 64 10.54 1.57 -6.24
CA THR A 64 9.98 0.24 -6.56
C THR A 64 10.10 -0.64 -5.31
N LEU A 65 10.03 -1.98 -5.44
CA LEU A 65 10.37 -2.90 -4.33
C LEU A 65 11.82 -2.72 -3.82
N ALA A 66 12.71 -2.22 -4.69
CA ALA A 66 14.01 -1.66 -4.31
C ALA A 66 14.19 -0.28 -4.98
N PRO A 67 15.00 0.63 -4.41
CA PRO A 67 15.38 1.88 -5.08
C PRO A 67 16.11 1.59 -6.39
N GLN A 68 15.64 2.17 -7.50
CA GLN A 68 16.25 1.99 -8.82
C GLN A 68 16.76 3.33 -9.36
N LEU A 69 18.06 3.44 -9.63
CA LEU A 69 18.61 4.54 -10.42
C LEU A 69 18.35 4.26 -11.90
N LEU A 70 17.80 5.24 -12.62
CA LEU A 70 17.70 5.24 -14.08
C LEU A 70 18.50 6.43 -14.61
N VAL A 71 19.35 6.18 -15.61
CA VAL A 71 20.15 7.22 -16.25
C VAL A 71 20.03 7.13 -17.76
N ALA A 72 19.77 8.26 -18.41
CA ALA A 72 19.94 8.43 -19.85
C ALA A 72 21.02 9.48 -20.13
N ASN A 73 21.93 9.15 -21.06
CA ASN A 73 23.06 9.98 -21.44
C ASN A 73 22.89 10.50 -22.87
N PRO A 74 22.39 11.73 -23.07
CA PRO A 74 22.24 12.33 -24.40
C PRO A 74 23.55 12.97 -24.93
N THR A 75 24.69 12.77 -24.25
CA THR A 75 25.96 13.42 -24.59
C THR A 75 26.82 12.55 -25.50
N SER A 76 27.82 13.16 -26.15
CA SER A 76 28.84 12.43 -26.93
C SER A 76 29.92 11.73 -26.07
N LYS A 77 29.90 11.92 -24.74
CA LYS A 77 30.87 11.33 -23.81
C LYS A 77 30.28 10.07 -23.16
N PRO A 78 31.04 8.98 -22.98
CA PRO A 78 30.57 7.84 -22.20
C PRO A 78 30.47 8.21 -20.72
N LEU A 79 29.37 7.83 -20.07
CA LEU A 79 29.26 7.84 -18.62
C LEU A 79 29.68 6.47 -18.09
N THR A 80 30.75 6.40 -17.32
CA THR A 80 31.19 5.20 -16.59
C THR A 80 30.64 5.25 -15.17
N ILE A 81 30.12 4.13 -14.68
CA ILE A 81 29.62 3.96 -13.30
C ILE A 81 30.52 2.94 -12.59
N GLU A 82 30.93 3.27 -11.37
CA GLU A 82 31.90 2.49 -10.58
C GLU A 82 31.26 1.93 -9.30
N ASP A 83 31.75 0.78 -8.86
CA ASP A 83 31.33 0.13 -7.60
C ASP A 83 32.04 0.73 -6.37
N GLU A 84 31.84 0.13 -5.19
CA GLU A 84 32.43 0.56 -3.93
C GLU A 84 33.97 0.45 -3.88
N ALA A 85 34.57 -0.35 -4.77
CA ALA A 85 36.02 -0.48 -4.92
C ALA A 85 36.59 0.45 -6.02
N GLY A 86 35.76 1.32 -6.60
CA GLY A 86 36.14 2.17 -7.74
C GLY A 86 36.28 1.40 -9.05
N ARG A 87 35.78 0.16 -9.15
CA ARG A 87 35.86 -0.63 -10.38
C ARG A 87 34.67 -0.30 -11.30
N PRO A 88 34.91 0.08 -12.57
CA PRO A 88 33.87 0.24 -13.56
C PRO A 88 33.07 -1.05 -13.80
N PHE A 89 31.74 -0.99 -13.71
CA PHE A 89 30.86 -2.14 -13.99
C PHE A 89 29.78 -1.86 -15.06
N LEU A 90 29.51 -0.58 -15.36
CA LEU A 90 28.53 -0.15 -16.35
C LEU A 90 29.06 1.08 -17.11
N ARG A 91 28.76 1.16 -18.41
CA ARG A 91 29.07 2.31 -19.27
C ARG A 91 27.88 2.66 -20.13
N ILE A 92 27.33 3.85 -19.97
CA ILE A 92 26.29 4.39 -20.83
C ILE A 92 26.97 5.29 -21.87
N GLY A 93 27.24 4.73 -23.05
CA GLY A 93 27.85 5.42 -24.18
C GLY A 93 26.87 6.35 -24.91
N PRO A 94 27.30 7.02 -26.00
CA PRO A 94 26.45 7.88 -26.81
C PRO A 94 25.45 7.10 -27.70
N GLY A 95 25.67 5.80 -27.92
CA GLY A 95 24.83 4.98 -28.80
C GLY A 95 24.24 3.71 -28.15
N ASN A 96 24.79 3.25 -27.04
CA ASN A 96 24.44 1.99 -26.39
C ASN A 96 24.84 2.01 -24.90
N THR A 97 24.48 0.95 -24.17
CA THR A 97 25.02 0.67 -22.83
C THR A 97 25.82 -0.63 -22.85
N GLU A 98 27.01 -0.62 -22.25
CA GLU A 98 27.84 -1.79 -21.97
C GLU A 98 27.84 -2.14 -20.48
N GLY A 99 27.78 -3.43 -20.15
CA GLY A 99 27.98 -3.95 -18.80
C GLY A 99 29.23 -4.83 -18.73
N ASP A 100 29.97 -4.77 -17.62
CA ASP A 100 31.07 -5.71 -17.38
C ASP A 100 30.55 -7.02 -16.79
N LEU A 101 30.37 -8.02 -17.65
CA LEU A 101 29.95 -9.37 -17.27
C LEU A 101 31.01 -10.12 -16.43
N GLY A 102 32.20 -9.55 -16.25
CA GLY A 102 33.24 -10.00 -15.33
C GLY A 102 33.21 -9.36 -13.93
N THR A 103 32.41 -8.31 -13.70
CA THR A 103 32.29 -7.64 -12.38
C THR A 103 31.09 -8.15 -11.60
N ALA A 104 31.27 -8.48 -10.32
CA ALA A 104 30.19 -8.93 -9.44
C ALA A 104 29.09 -7.85 -9.25
N ALA A 105 29.46 -6.57 -9.18
CA ALA A 105 28.52 -5.45 -9.03
C ALA A 105 27.49 -5.38 -10.17
N PHE A 106 27.87 -5.62 -11.44
CA PHE A 106 26.91 -5.63 -12.56
C PHE A 106 25.80 -6.67 -12.32
N HIS A 107 26.16 -7.91 -12.01
CA HIS A 107 25.19 -8.98 -11.76
C HIS A 107 24.34 -8.73 -10.51
N ARG A 108 24.92 -8.20 -9.42
CA ARG A 108 24.20 -7.92 -8.17
C ARG A 108 23.23 -6.75 -8.28
N THR A 109 23.49 -5.76 -9.14
CA THR A 109 22.67 -4.55 -9.32
C THR A 109 21.62 -4.68 -10.43
N ASN A 110 21.75 -5.65 -11.33
CA ASN A 110 20.81 -5.85 -12.44
C ASN A 110 19.54 -6.67 -12.05
N THR A 111 19.34 -6.96 -10.77
CA THR A 111 18.15 -7.67 -10.29
C THR A 111 17.89 -7.38 -8.81
N ILE A 112 16.61 -7.31 -8.44
CA ILE A 112 16.14 -6.98 -7.08
C ILE A 112 16.57 -8.05 -6.05
N MET A 113 16.68 -9.33 -6.45
CA MET A 113 16.78 -10.46 -5.52
C MET A 113 18.10 -11.25 -5.54
N ALA A 114 19.12 -10.82 -6.29
CA ALA A 114 20.47 -11.40 -6.20
C ALA A 114 21.48 -10.74 -5.21
N PRO A 115 21.19 -9.70 -4.40
CA PRO A 115 22.12 -9.23 -3.38
C PRO A 115 22.58 -10.37 -2.44
N GLY A 116 23.89 -10.66 -2.44
CA GLY A 116 24.50 -11.70 -1.59
C GLY A 116 24.60 -13.09 -2.22
N ALA A 117 23.88 -13.38 -3.31
CA ALA A 117 24.05 -14.63 -4.06
C ALA A 117 25.39 -14.71 -4.83
N ILE A 118 25.99 -13.55 -5.07
CA ILE A 118 27.33 -13.38 -5.64
C ILE A 118 28.13 -12.53 -4.65
N SER A 119 29.33 -12.99 -4.25
CA SER A 119 30.21 -12.24 -3.37
C SER A 119 30.86 -11.04 -4.08
N ALA A 120 31.24 -10.00 -3.34
CA ALA A 120 31.84 -8.79 -3.93
C ALA A 120 33.20 -9.07 -4.62
N ASP A 121 34.00 -9.93 -4.01
CA ASP A 121 35.33 -10.37 -4.47
C ASP A 121 35.29 -11.37 -5.64
N ALA A 122 34.11 -11.89 -6.01
CA ALA A 122 33.92 -12.81 -7.14
C ALA A 122 34.09 -12.17 -8.54
N SER A 123 34.76 -11.01 -8.61
CA SER A 123 34.95 -10.21 -9.82
C SER A 123 36.21 -10.66 -10.59
N GLY A 124 36.02 -11.27 -11.76
CA GLY A 124 37.09 -11.76 -12.63
C GLY A 124 37.69 -10.68 -13.53
N THR A 125 38.35 -11.09 -14.63
CA THR A 125 38.80 -10.18 -15.68
C THR A 125 37.61 -9.46 -16.34
N PRO A 126 37.74 -8.17 -16.73
CA PRO A 126 36.65 -7.47 -17.40
C PRO A 126 36.23 -8.11 -18.73
N ARG A 127 34.91 -8.20 -18.93
CA ARG A 127 34.21 -8.74 -20.11
C ARG A 127 33.05 -7.81 -20.46
N TRP A 128 33.39 -6.66 -21.03
CA TRP A 128 32.42 -5.70 -21.54
C TRP A 128 31.57 -6.33 -22.66
N SER A 129 30.26 -6.18 -22.55
CA SER A 129 29.29 -6.55 -23.58
C SER A 129 28.23 -5.48 -23.67
N VAL A 130 27.69 -5.24 -24.88
CA VAL A 130 26.48 -4.44 -25.04
C VAL A 130 25.33 -5.15 -24.32
N VAL A 131 24.61 -4.43 -23.48
CA VAL A 131 23.46 -4.92 -22.68
C VAL A 131 22.16 -4.19 -23.02
N GLU A 132 22.25 -3.00 -23.60
CA GLU A 132 21.13 -2.25 -24.18
C GLU A 132 21.61 -1.51 -25.44
N ALA A 133 20.78 -1.49 -26.49
CA ALA A 133 21.08 -0.90 -27.79
C ALA A 133 20.84 0.63 -27.85
N THR A 134 20.59 1.26 -26.70
CA THR A 134 20.31 2.69 -26.56
C THR A 134 21.09 3.30 -25.38
N PRO A 135 21.32 4.63 -25.36
CA PRO A 135 22.19 5.28 -24.36
C PRO A 135 21.45 5.57 -23.03
N ASN A 136 20.83 4.54 -22.46
CA ASN A 136 20.19 4.59 -21.14
C ASN A 136 20.18 3.21 -20.46
N TRP A 137 20.12 3.20 -19.13
CA TRP A 137 20.06 1.99 -18.32
C TRP A 137 19.41 2.28 -16.96
N GLY A 138 18.93 1.23 -16.27
CA GLY A 138 18.43 1.33 -14.91
C GLY A 138 18.87 0.16 -14.04
N TRP A 139 19.40 0.43 -12.85
CA TRP A 139 19.95 -0.58 -11.94
C TRP A 139 19.56 -0.33 -10.48
N PHE A 140 19.56 -1.40 -9.70
CA PHE A 140 19.30 -1.41 -8.26
C PHE A 140 20.65 -1.32 -7.53
N ASP A 141 21.18 -0.10 -7.41
CA ASP A 141 22.47 0.11 -6.77
C ASP A 141 22.42 -0.28 -5.28
N LEU A 142 23.38 -1.11 -4.85
CA LEU A 142 23.39 -1.65 -3.49
C LEU A 142 23.58 -0.56 -2.43
N ARG A 143 24.26 0.54 -2.79
CA ARG A 143 24.51 1.72 -1.94
C ARG A 143 23.26 2.54 -1.65
N LEU A 144 22.15 2.27 -2.33
CA LEU A 144 20.85 2.91 -2.08
C LEU A 144 19.88 2.03 -1.27
N ARG A 145 20.27 0.82 -0.85
CA ARG A 145 19.41 -0.01 0.01
C ARG A 145 19.26 0.59 1.41
N THR A 146 18.05 0.46 1.95
CA THR A 146 17.63 1.05 3.23
C THR A 146 17.41 0.01 4.33
N ASP A 147 17.58 -1.27 4.02
CA ASP A 147 17.36 -2.42 4.91
C ASP A 147 18.47 -2.63 5.96
N ALA A 148 19.61 -1.97 5.78
CA ALA A 148 20.75 -2.00 6.70
C ALA A 148 21.06 -0.62 7.34
N ILE A 149 20.13 0.33 7.27
CA ILE A 149 20.28 1.66 7.88
C ILE A 149 19.77 1.61 9.32
N ASP A 150 20.70 1.68 10.27
CA ASP A 150 20.39 1.90 11.68
C ASP A 150 19.73 3.28 11.88
N ILE A 151 18.58 3.30 12.56
CA ILE A 151 17.80 4.52 12.82
C ILE A 151 17.93 4.83 14.31
N PRO A 152 18.67 5.88 14.71
CA PRO A 152 18.84 6.19 16.13
C PRO A 152 17.48 6.40 16.80
N HIS A 153 17.21 5.72 17.92
CA HIS A 153 15.88 5.69 18.56
C HIS A 153 15.28 7.10 18.74
N GLN A 154 16.11 8.07 19.15
CA GLN A 154 15.80 9.51 19.25
C GLN A 154 15.22 10.20 17.98
N VAL A 155 15.24 9.53 16.82
CA VAL A 155 14.58 9.93 15.58
C VAL A 155 13.20 9.26 15.46
N VAL A 156 13.12 7.97 15.80
CA VAL A 156 11.88 7.19 15.86
C VAL A 156 10.94 7.77 16.92
N ASP A 157 11.44 7.98 18.14
CA ASP A 157 10.76 8.53 19.32
C ASP A 157 10.11 9.90 19.07
N LYS A 158 10.66 10.68 18.11
CA LYS A 158 10.13 12.00 17.76
C LYS A 158 8.93 11.94 16.82
N GLY A 159 8.76 10.86 16.06
CA GLY A 159 7.69 10.76 15.05
C GLY A 159 7.77 11.83 13.95
N GLU A 160 8.96 12.37 13.65
CA GLU A 160 9.18 13.42 12.66
C GLU A 160 9.97 12.91 11.44
N HIS A 161 9.81 13.59 10.29
CA HIS A 161 10.66 13.38 9.12
C HIS A 161 12.12 13.81 9.44
N ALA A 162 13.09 12.95 9.17
CA ALA A 162 14.50 13.21 9.51
C ALA A 162 15.48 12.76 8.43
N PHE A 163 16.59 13.49 8.29
CA PHE A 163 17.77 13.03 7.58
C PHE A 163 18.49 11.96 8.42
N VAL A 164 18.80 10.80 7.81
CA VAL A 164 19.48 9.68 8.49
C VAL A 164 20.76 9.21 7.79
N GLY A 165 21.17 9.82 6.68
CA GLY A 165 22.45 9.53 6.04
C GLY A 165 22.60 10.09 4.63
N GLN A 166 23.77 9.89 4.03
CA GLN A 166 24.06 10.18 2.62
C GLN A 166 24.46 8.92 1.86
N TRP A 167 24.25 8.94 0.54
CA TRP A 167 24.75 7.93 -0.38
C TRP A 167 25.38 8.61 -1.60
N SER A 168 26.33 7.92 -2.23
CA SER A 168 26.99 8.40 -3.45
C SER A 168 27.38 7.24 -4.36
N VAL A 169 27.29 7.49 -5.66
CA VAL A 169 27.71 6.60 -6.74
C VAL A 169 28.79 7.34 -7.53
N PRO A 170 30.07 6.93 -7.47
CA PRO A 170 31.13 7.50 -8.27
C PRO A 170 30.89 7.24 -9.76
N VAL A 171 31.09 8.28 -10.56
CA VAL A 171 30.93 8.24 -12.02
C VAL A 171 32.02 9.03 -12.73
N ARG A 172 32.28 8.70 -14.00
CA ARG A 172 33.19 9.47 -14.87
C ARG A 172 32.54 9.75 -16.22
N LEU A 173 32.37 11.02 -16.57
CA LEU A 173 31.76 11.46 -17.84
C LEU A 173 32.85 11.88 -18.83
N GLY A 174 33.24 10.94 -19.70
CA GLY A 174 34.51 11.00 -20.41
C GLY A 174 35.65 10.88 -19.40
N ASP A 175 36.50 11.91 -19.31
CA ASP A 175 37.61 11.98 -18.34
C ASP A 175 37.24 12.72 -17.05
N THR A 176 36.04 13.30 -16.94
CA THR A 176 35.62 14.11 -15.79
C THR A 176 35.01 13.23 -14.69
N GLU A 177 35.69 13.10 -13.56
CA GLU A 177 35.19 12.40 -12.37
C GLU A 177 34.18 13.26 -11.61
N SER A 178 33.12 12.61 -11.09
CA SER A 178 32.02 13.24 -10.37
C SER A 178 31.24 12.18 -9.56
N VAL A 179 30.15 12.57 -8.90
CA VAL A 179 29.26 11.68 -8.14
C VAL A 179 27.80 11.93 -8.49
N ILE A 180 27.02 10.85 -8.60
CA ILE A 180 25.57 10.91 -8.43
C ILE A 180 25.32 10.68 -6.94
N SER A 181 24.83 11.69 -6.23
CA SER A 181 24.66 11.64 -4.77
C SER A 181 23.23 11.92 -4.32
N GLY A 182 22.98 11.59 -3.07
CA GLY A 182 21.72 11.85 -2.42
C GLY A 182 21.77 11.57 -0.93
N ARG A 183 20.59 11.52 -0.34
CA ARG A 183 20.37 11.36 1.09
C ARG A 183 19.35 10.27 1.40
N PHE A 184 19.38 9.80 2.63
CA PHE A 184 18.37 8.95 3.22
C PHE A 184 17.49 9.78 4.14
N GLU A 185 16.18 9.71 3.91
CA GLU A 185 15.16 10.35 4.75
C GLU A 185 14.34 9.27 5.45
N TYR A 186 14.29 9.33 6.78
CA TYR A 186 13.28 8.64 7.57
C TYR A 186 11.94 9.35 7.39
N GLN A 187 10.91 8.57 7.09
CA GLN A 187 9.52 8.97 7.13
C GLN A 187 8.81 8.13 8.21
N PRO A 188 8.27 8.74 9.27
CA PRO A 188 7.50 8.02 10.28
C PRO A 188 6.23 7.40 9.69
N THR A 189 5.84 6.26 10.23
CA THR A 189 4.54 5.63 9.94
C THR A 189 3.46 6.48 10.59
N ALA A 190 2.36 6.71 9.87
CA ALA A 190 1.30 7.59 10.33
C ALA A 190 0.44 6.88 11.39
N SER A 191 0.84 6.98 12.65
CA SER A 191 0.09 6.45 13.80
C SER A 191 -1.07 7.39 14.15
N GLY A 192 -2.29 6.96 13.84
CA GLY A 192 -3.49 7.75 14.07
C GLY A 192 -4.74 7.18 13.40
N ILE A 193 -5.85 7.88 13.55
CA ILE A 193 -7.16 7.49 13.01
C ILE A 193 -7.80 8.63 12.23
N VAL A 194 -8.40 8.28 11.09
CA VAL A 194 -9.32 9.17 10.38
C VAL A 194 -10.71 9.02 11.01
N GLN A 195 -11.28 10.10 11.52
CA GLN A 195 -12.67 10.14 11.97
C GLN A 195 -13.52 10.93 10.96
N ALA A 196 -14.64 10.36 10.53
CA ALA A 196 -15.63 11.07 9.74
C ALA A 196 -16.54 11.91 10.66
N LYS A 197 -17.00 13.07 10.17
CA LYS A 197 -17.88 13.97 10.90
C LYS A 197 -18.84 14.67 9.94
N VAL A 198 -20.13 14.57 10.21
CA VAL A 198 -21.17 15.38 9.53
C VAL A 198 -21.00 16.83 9.97
N SER A 199 -20.91 17.76 9.02
CA SER A 199 -20.78 19.20 9.26
C SER A 199 -22.06 19.98 8.95
N ASP A 200 -22.85 19.53 7.98
CA ASP A 200 -24.18 20.06 7.69
C ASP A 200 -25.11 18.92 7.21
N VAL A 201 -26.41 19.07 7.43
CA VAL A 201 -27.48 18.16 6.99
C VAL A 201 -28.45 18.83 6.00
N GLY A 202 -28.26 20.11 5.70
CA GLY A 202 -29.05 20.85 4.72
C GLY A 202 -30.55 20.83 5.04
N ALA A 203 -31.36 20.47 4.06
CA ALA A 203 -32.83 20.39 4.19
C ALA A 203 -33.33 19.35 5.21
N LEU A 204 -32.48 18.43 5.70
CA LEU A 204 -32.85 17.47 6.75
C LEU A 204 -32.83 18.07 8.17
N LYS A 205 -32.47 19.33 8.34
CA LYS A 205 -32.43 20.00 9.65
C LYS A 205 -33.80 19.97 10.34
N GLY A 206 -33.89 19.24 11.44
CA GLY A 206 -35.14 18.98 12.18
C GLY A 206 -35.94 17.77 11.70
N GLN A 207 -35.67 17.27 10.49
CA GLN A 207 -36.34 16.10 9.89
C GLN A 207 -35.54 14.79 10.04
N ALA A 208 -34.22 14.86 10.25
CA ALA A 208 -33.38 13.70 10.48
C ALA A 208 -32.33 13.92 11.59
N LEU A 209 -31.94 12.82 12.23
CA LEU A 209 -30.66 12.70 12.91
C LEU A 209 -29.67 12.00 11.97
N VAL A 210 -28.62 12.70 11.54
CA VAL A 210 -27.49 12.11 10.80
C VAL A 210 -26.26 12.12 11.71
N ARG A 211 -25.55 10.99 11.80
CA ARG A 211 -24.31 10.86 12.57
C ARG A 211 -23.28 10.04 11.81
N ALA A 212 -22.01 10.40 11.97
CA ALA A 212 -20.92 9.49 11.65
C ALA A 212 -20.71 8.49 12.80
N MET A 213 -20.32 7.27 12.44
CA MET A 213 -19.99 6.17 13.35
C MET A 213 -18.48 5.94 13.32
N PRO A 214 -17.79 5.86 14.48
CA PRO A 214 -16.35 5.60 14.54
C PRO A 214 -15.96 4.29 13.85
N GLY A 215 -14.87 4.32 13.08
CA GLY A 215 -14.28 3.16 12.41
C GLY A 215 -13.01 3.57 11.66
N SER A 216 -11.90 2.87 11.90
CA SER A 216 -10.54 3.35 11.57
C SER A 216 -10.22 3.51 10.08
N SER A 217 -10.84 2.71 9.20
CA SER A 217 -10.57 2.71 7.75
C SER A 217 -11.81 2.71 6.86
N ARG A 218 -12.99 2.43 7.43
CA ARG A 218 -14.29 2.41 6.74
C ARG A 218 -15.34 3.09 7.62
N PRO A 219 -15.42 4.43 7.61
CA PRO A 219 -16.37 5.16 8.44
C PRO A 219 -17.81 4.82 8.03
N GLY A 220 -18.65 4.58 9.03
CA GLY A 220 -20.08 4.43 8.82
C GLY A 220 -20.82 5.77 8.95
N LEU A 221 -21.96 5.89 8.28
CA LEU A 221 -22.99 6.88 8.63
C LEU A 221 -24.24 6.17 9.12
N PHE A 222 -24.93 6.81 10.05
CA PHE A 222 -26.26 6.43 10.52
C PHE A 222 -27.23 7.58 10.28
N LEU A 223 -28.40 7.27 9.73
CA LEU A 223 -29.48 8.21 9.52
C LEU A 223 -30.76 7.67 10.15
N SER A 224 -31.44 8.51 10.93
CA SER A 224 -32.78 8.28 11.45
C SER A 224 -33.70 9.41 10.96
N TYR A 225 -34.70 9.05 10.16
CA TYR A 225 -35.58 9.96 9.44
C TYR A 225 -36.95 10.09 10.12
N ARG A 226 -37.56 11.27 10.00
CA ARG A 226 -38.88 11.61 10.57
C ARG A 226 -39.69 12.57 9.68
N GLY A 227 -39.24 12.86 8.46
CA GLY A 227 -40.00 13.66 7.50
C GLY A 227 -41.20 12.88 6.92
N GLU A 228 -42.12 13.61 6.30
CA GLU A 228 -43.32 13.04 5.69
C GLU A 228 -43.09 12.64 4.22
N SER A 229 -42.35 13.46 3.46
CA SER A 229 -41.94 13.14 2.09
C SER A 229 -40.83 12.08 2.07
N PRO A 230 -40.81 11.15 1.10
CA PRO A 230 -39.70 10.21 0.95
C PRO A 230 -38.35 10.92 0.74
N LEU A 231 -37.32 10.45 1.45
CA LEU A 231 -35.93 10.88 1.31
C LEU A 231 -35.17 9.85 0.48
N THR A 232 -34.56 10.27 -0.62
CA THR A 232 -33.59 9.46 -1.38
C THR A 232 -32.18 10.00 -1.16
N LEU A 233 -31.26 9.14 -0.71
CA LEU A 233 -29.82 9.40 -0.73
C LEU A 233 -29.27 8.93 -2.07
N MET A 234 -28.43 9.74 -2.71
CA MET A 234 -27.72 9.36 -3.93
C MET A 234 -26.40 8.65 -3.59
N GLY A 235 -25.89 7.83 -4.50
CA GLY A 235 -24.60 7.15 -4.43
C GLY A 235 -23.46 7.93 -5.08
N GLU A 236 -22.28 7.32 -5.17
CA GLU A 236 -21.07 7.99 -5.68
C GLU A 236 -21.10 8.35 -7.17
N GLN A 237 -22.04 7.81 -7.93
CA GLN A 237 -22.22 8.09 -9.36
C GLN A 237 -23.53 8.87 -9.61
N ASP A 238 -23.99 9.58 -8.57
CA ASP A 238 -25.29 10.26 -8.49
C ASP A 238 -26.49 9.34 -8.79
N GLU A 239 -26.34 8.03 -8.54
CA GLU A 239 -27.39 7.03 -8.71
C GLU A 239 -28.27 6.90 -7.45
N PRO A 240 -29.59 6.63 -7.53
CA PRO A 240 -30.40 6.40 -6.33
C PRO A 240 -29.84 5.23 -5.51
N PHE A 241 -29.54 5.43 -4.23
CA PHE A 241 -28.81 4.45 -3.41
C PHE A 241 -29.64 3.90 -2.25
N LEU A 242 -30.13 4.77 -1.35
CA LEU A 242 -31.00 4.41 -0.23
C LEU A 242 -32.26 5.29 -0.23
N ARG A 243 -33.43 4.72 0.04
CA ARG A 243 -34.70 5.44 0.19
C ARG A 243 -35.25 5.24 1.61
N PHE A 244 -35.59 6.33 2.28
CA PHE A 244 -36.17 6.36 3.63
C PHE A 244 -37.60 6.88 3.55
N SER A 245 -38.55 6.16 4.16
CA SER A 245 -39.92 6.61 4.44
C SER A 245 -40.25 6.35 5.92
N GLN A 246 -41.50 6.55 6.34
CA GLN A 246 -41.94 6.15 7.68
C GLN A 246 -42.07 4.62 7.83
N ASP A 247 -42.33 3.91 6.73
CA ASP A 247 -42.53 2.46 6.64
C ASP A 247 -41.22 1.64 6.69
N GLY A 248 -40.08 2.30 6.48
CA GLY A 248 -38.79 1.61 6.46
C GLY A 248 -37.66 2.34 5.75
N VAL A 249 -36.63 1.56 5.43
CA VAL A 249 -35.55 1.95 4.52
C VAL A 249 -35.37 0.86 3.47
N GLU A 250 -35.20 1.27 2.22
CA GLU A 250 -34.94 0.41 1.08
C GLU A 250 -33.58 0.74 0.45
N ALA A 251 -32.89 -0.27 -0.06
CA ALA A 251 -31.71 -0.11 -0.89
C ALA A 251 -32.04 -0.35 -2.36
N ASN A 252 -31.47 0.47 -3.25
CA ASN A 252 -31.51 0.20 -4.68
C ASN A 252 -30.52 -0.93 -5.01
N ARG A 253 -31.04 -2.10 -5.38
CA ARG A 253 -30.21 -3.26 -5.73
C ARG A 253 -29.43 -3.08 -7.03
N HIS A 254 -29.70 -2.05 -7.83
CA HIS A 254 -28.92 -1.65 -9.00
C HIS A 254 -27.85 -0.58 -8.70
N SER A 255 -27.76 -0.05 -7.46
CA SER A 255 -26.74 0.94 -7.11
C SER A 255 -25.34 0.31 -7.07
N SER A 256 -24.39 0.91 -7.79
CA SER A 256 -22.97 0.56 -7.73
C SER A 256 -22.37 0.88 -6.36
N THR A 257 -22.90 1.90 -5.65
CA THR A 257 -22.58 2.14 -4.25
C THR A 257 -23.06 0.99 -3.36
N TRP A 258 -24.29 0.51 -3.52
CA TRP A 258 -24.83 -0.64 -2.77
C TRP A 258 -24.00 -1.92 -3.02
N ALA A 259 -23.60 -2.19 -4.27
CA ALA A 259 -22.76 -3.35 -4.63
C ALA A 259 -21.48 -3.50 -3.79
N ARG A 260 -20.94 -2.38 -3.32
CA ARG A 260 -19.69 -2.30 -2.54
C ARG A 260 -19.89 -2.23 -1.03
N VAL A 261 -21.06 -1.78 -0.56
CA VAL A 261 -21.30 -1.51 0.89
C VAL A 261 -22.38 -2.37 1.54
N ALA A 262 -23.11 -3.17 0.76
CA ALA A 262 -24.14 -4.08 1.25
C ALA A 262 -23.61 -5.03 2.35
N PRO A 263 -24.15 -5.00 3.58
CA PRO A 263 -23.75 -5.94 4.63
C PRO A 263 -24.12 -7.39 4.28
N ALA A 264 -23.33 -8.35 4.77
CA ALA A 264 -23.63 -9.77 4.59
C ALA A 264 -25.03 -10.12 5.14
N GLY A 265 -25.83 -10.86 4.35
CA GLY A 265 -27.21 -11.21 4.69
C GLY A 265 -28.28 -10.18 4.27
N THR A 266 -27.89 -9.02 3.71
CA THR A 266 -28.83 -8.07 3.10
C THR A 266 -29.12 -8.40 1.62
N PRO A 267 -30.15 -7.81 0.98
CA PRO A 267 -30.50 -8.10 -0.42
C PRO A 267 -29.36 -7.76 -1.40
N SER A 268 -28.72 -8.79 -1.96
CA SER A 268 -27.57 -8.66 -2.85
C SER A 268 -27.82 -7.72 -4.03
N PHE A 269 -26.79 -6.99 -4.45
CA PHE A 269 -26.77 -6.28 -5.73
C PHE A 269 -27.20 -7.18 -6.90
N VAL A 270 -27.78 -6.56 -7.92
CA VAL A 270 -28.16 -7.16 -9.18
C VAL A 270 -27.59 -6.26 -10.27
N ASP A 271 -26.83 -6.83 -11.20
CA ASP A 271 -26.37 -6.10 -12.38
C ASP A 271 -27.59 -5.66 -13.21
N SER A 272 -27.65 -4.38 -13.52
CA SER A 272 -28.75 -3.75 -14.25
C SER A 272 -28.48 -3.66 -15.75
N GLY A 273 -27.23 -3.84 -16.19
CA GLY A 273 -26.81 -3.48 -17.54
C GLY A 273 -27.20 -2.04 -17.89
N ASP A 274 -27.77 -1.85 -19.07
CA ASP A 274 -28.25 -0.54 -19.56
C ASP A 274 -29.51 -0.02 -18.82
N ASN A 275 -30.13 -0.80 -17.92
CA ASN A 275 -31.31 -0.33 -17.18
C ASN A 275 -30.92 0.58 -16.02
N THR A 276 -31.40 1.83 -16.05
CA THR A 276 -31.17 2.84 -15.00
C THR A 276 -32.27 2.90 -13.94
N GLU A 277 -33.35 2.11 -14.07
CA GLU A 277 -34.45 2.08 -13.11
C GLU A 277 -34.01 1.49 -11.75
N ALA A 278 -34.41 2.14 -10.64
CA ALA A 278 -34.03 1.73 -9.30
C ALA A 278 -34.85 0.53 -8.79
N LYS A 279 -34.15 -0.57 -8.47
CA LYS A 279 -34.73 -1.84 -7.99
C LYS A 279 -34.69 -1.93 -6.48
N TRP A 280 -35.65 -1.28 -5.85
CA TRP A 280 -35.76 -1.19 -4.39
C TRP A 280 -35.99 -2.55 -3.72
N ALA A 281 -35.37 -2.76 -2.57
CA ALA A 281 -35.68 -3.83 -1.63
C ALA A 281 -35.48 -3.35 -0.19
N GLN A 282 -36.39 -3.74 0.71
CA GLN A 282 -36.37 -3.30 2.10
C GLN A 282 -35.14 -3.84 2.85
N VAL A 283 -34.44 -2.94 3.55
CA VAL A 283 -33.27 -3.22 4.40
C VAL A 283 -33.50 -2.83 5.87
N SER A 284 -34.57 -2.08 6.17
CA SER A 284 -35.03 -1.77 7.53
C SER A 284 -36.55 -1.69 7.59
N GLY A 285 -37.14 -2.25 8.65
CA GLY A 285 -38.58 -2.16 8.97
C GLY A 285 -38.97 -0.92 9.78
N GLY A 286 -38.06 0.05 9.92
CA GLY A 286 -38.32 1.36 10.51
C GLY A 286 -37.50 2.44 9.81
N PRO A 287 -37.74 3.73 10.09
CA PRO A 287 -37.22 4.86 9.32
C PRO A 287 -35.75 5.18 9.68
N SER A 288 -34.90 4.16 9.81
CA SER A 288 -33.50 4.32 10.26
C SER A 288 -32.61 3.21 9.72
N TYR A 289 -31.40 3.57 9.30
CA TYR A 289 -30.41 2.63 8.76
C TYR A 289 -28.98 3.17 8.96
N GLY A 290 -28.01 2.26 8.97
CA GLY A 290 -26.58 2.57 9.01
C GLY A 290 -25.84 1.86 7.88
N TRP A 291 -24.95 2.56 7.20
CA TRP A 291 -24.18 2.06 6.06
C TRP A 291 -22.71 2.49 6.16
N ILE A 292 -21.80 1.80 5.46
CA ILE A 292 -20.43 2.27 5.24
C ILE A 292 -20.49 3.37 4.17
N GLU A 293 -19.96 4.57 4.45
CA GLU A 293 -19.99 5.69 3.50
C GLU A 293 -18.63 5.83 2.78
N PRO A 294 -18.53 5.44 1.48
CA PRO A 294 -17.24 5.43 0.78
C PRO A 294 -16.68 6.83 0.56
N ARG A 295 -17.53 7.86 0.42
CA ARG A 295 -17.08 9.25 0.27
C ARG A 295 -16.39 9.77 1.53
N ALA A 296 -16.76 9.26 2.70
CA ALA A 296 -16.12 9.61 3.97
C ALA A 296 -14.80 8.86 4.22
N ALA A 297 -14.55 7.73 3.55
CA ALA A 297 -13.30 6.99 3.68
C ALA A 297 -12.10 7.76 3.09
N TYR A 298 -10.92 7.60 3.71
CA TYR A 298 -9.67 8.20 3.26
C TYR A 298 -8.54 7.17 3.37
N ALA A 299 -7.73 7.06 2.32
CA ALA A 299 -6.59 6.16 2.21
C ALA A 299 -5.39 6.83 1.48
N GLY A 300 -5.31 8.16 1.55
CA GLY A 300 -4.19 8.95 1.01
C GLY A 300 -3.05 9.12 2.02
N LYS A 301 -1.94 9.74 1.59
CA LYS A 301 -0.89 10.16 2.53
C LYS A 301 -1.36 11.39 3.30
N VAL A 302 -1.40 11.27 4.63
CA VAL A 302 -1.48 12.44 5.54
C VAL A 302 -0.16 13.21 5.45
N GLU A 303 -0.23 14.50 5.10
CA GLU A 303 0.98 15.33 4.87
C GLU A 303 1.75 15.65 6.15
N ASN A 304 1.03 15.82 7.27
CA ASN A 304 1.60 16.06 8.60
C ASN A 304 0.94 15.12 9.62
N PRO A 305 1.41 13.86 9.76
CA PRO A 305 0.77 12.87 10.61
C PRO A 305 0.85 13.20 12.11
N ALA A 306 1.74 14.11 12.53
CA ALA A 306 1.88 14.55 13.91
C ALA A 306 0.87 15.63 14.33
N LYS A 307 -0.02 16.11 13.43
CA LYS A 307 -1.01 17.15 13.74
C LYS A 307 -2.40 16.77 13.25
N SER A 308 -3.42 17.02 14.08
CA SER A 308 -4.81 16.82 13.69
C SER A 308 -5.24 17.81 12.60
N GLY A 309 -6.10 17.36 11.68
CA GLY A 309 -6.56 18.21 10.59
C GLY A 309 -7.44 17.51 9.55
N ILE A 310 -8.19 18.32 8.79
CA ILE A 310 -9.11 17.82 7.75
C ILE A 310 -8.32 17.27 6.56
N VAL A 311 -8.39 15.96 6.36
CA VAL A 311 -7.76 15.25 5.23
C VAL A 311 -8.70 15.03 4.05
N LYS A 312 -10.03 15.14 4.27
CA LYS A 312 -11.04 15.06 3.21
C LYS A 312 -12.25 15.94 3.52
N ARG A 313 -12.87 16.51 2.48
CA ARG A 313 -14.24 17.04 2.54
C ARG A 313 -15.12 16.18 1.64
N TRP A 314 -16.36 15.94 2.04
CA TRP A 314 -17.29 15.08 1.30
C TRP A 314 -18.73 15.59 1.40
N GLN A 315 -19.54 15.19 0.43
CA GLN A 315 -20.97 15.49 0.39
C GLN A 315 -21.75 14.30 -0.15
N ILE A 316 -23.02 14.21 0.24
CA ILE A 316 -23.98 13.22 -0.24
C ILE A 316 -25.18 14.01 -0.79
N PRO A 317 -25.42 14.00 -2.11
CA PRO A 317 -26.64 14.58 -2.68
C PRO A 317 -27.87 13.82 -2.18
N ILE A 318 -28.95 14.56 -1.92
CA ILE A 318 -30.22 14.01 -1.45
C ILE A 318 -31.41 14.64 -2.16
N LEU A 319 -32.49 13.89 -2.29
CA LEU A 319 -33.79 14.34 -2.76
C LEU A 319 -34.84 14.13 -1.65
N ILE A 320 -35.65 15.14 -1.35
CA ILE A 320 -36.78 15.08 -0.41
C ILE A 320 -38.03 15.43 -1.20
N GLY A 321 -38.78 14.40 -1.62
CA GLY A 321 -39.68 14.54 -2.77
C GLY A 321 -38.90 15.10 -3.99
N ASP A 322 -39.41 16.15 -4.61
CA ASP A 322 -38.78 16.82 -5.76
C ASP A 322 -37.67 17.83 -5.37
N SER A 323 -37.45 18.08 -4.08
CA SER A 323 -36.49 19.09 -3.60
C SER A 323 -35.08 18.50 -3.39
N SER A 324 -34.08 19.05 -4.08
CA SER A 324 -32.68 18.63 -3.93
C SER A 324 -31.96 19.38 -2.79
N SER A 325 -31.04 18.68 -2.11
CA SER A 325 -30.17 19.23 -1.07
C SER A 325 -28.90 18.36 -0.92
N HIS A 326 -28.08 18.64 0.09
CA HIS A 326 -26.87 17.87 0.39
C HIS A 326 -26.69 17.66 1.89
N ILE A 327 -26.21 16.48 2.28
CA ILE A 327 -25.51 16.26 3.55
C ILE A 327 -24.03 16.55 3.29
N GLN A 328 -23.36 17.30 4.16
CA GLN A 328 -21.94 17.62 4.05
C GLN A 328 -21.15 17.11 5.26
N GLY A 329 -19.88 16.80 5.05
CA GLY A 329 -19.00 16.40 6.13
C GLY A 329 -17.51 16.52 5.80
N VAL A 330 -16.72 16.16 6.81
CA VAL A 330 -15.27 16.12 6.76
C VAL A 330 -14.77 14.76 7.24
N SER A 331 -13.57 14.41 6.80
CA SER A 331 -12.79 13.33 7.41
C SER A 331 -11.53 13.97 7.97
N GLU A 332 -11.33 13.82 9.26
CA GLU A 332 -10.33 14.53 10.06
C GLU A 332 -9.35 13.51 10.65
N TRP A 333 -8.07 13.74 10.45
CA TRP A 333 -6.99 12.96 11.04
C TRP A 333 -6.81 13.34 12.50
N PHE A 334 -6.66 12.33 13.36
CA PHE A 334 -6.23 12.47 14.74
C PHE A 334 -4.99 11.60 14.93
N PRO A 335 -3.82 12.19 15.24
CA PRO A 335 -2.65 11.42 15.68
C PRO A 335 -3.02 10.60 16.91
N ILE A 336 -2.47 9.40 17.02
CA ILE A 336 -2.48 8.61 18.25
C ILE A 336 -1.06 8.67 18.79
N GLU A 337 -0.91 9.23 19.99
CA GLU A 337 0.36 9.16 20.73
C GLU A 337 0.71 7.69 20.97
N PRO A 338 1.94 7.23 20.68
CA PRO A 338 2.39 5.91 21.07
C PRO A 338 2.22 5.74 22.58
N VAL A 339 1.57 4.64 23.01
CA VAL A 339 1.56 4.28 24.42
C VAL A 339 3.00 3.94 24.80
N ALA A 340 3.62 4.78 25.62
CA ALA A 340 4.97 4.52 26.12
C ALA A 340 5.01 3.16 26.83
N GLY A 341 5.89 2.27 26.38
CA GLY A 341 6.04 0.94 26.96
C GLY A 341 6.62 1.00 28.37
N GLU A 342 6.07 0.17 29.26
CA GLU A 342 6.66 -0.19 30.57
C GLU A 342 7.67 -1.35 30.41
#